data_AF-A0A183BB02-F1
#
_entry.id   AF-A0A183BB02-F1
#
_cell.length_a   1.000
_cell.length_b   1.000
_cell.length_c   1.000
_cell.angle_alpha   90.00
_cell.angle_beta   90.00
_cell.angle_gamma   90.00
#
_symmetry.space_group_name_H-M   'P 1'
#
loop_
_entity.id
_entity.type
_entity.pdbx_description
1 polymer ?
#
loop_
_entity_poly.entity_id
_entity_poly.type
_entity_poly.pdbx_seq_one_letter_code
_entity_poly.pdbx_strand_id
1 'polypeptide(L)'
;MYDAEFTDAQLLDQRISVDDTESIAIVESGTMFVSGHFVVPLPWKNGVNTGMANYASALSGMNSLKRRLSNDESLRFRYAQTMKMTMEKGYAVPVHEEQLQCDFHPRW
;
A
#
# COMPACT_ATOMS: atom_id res chain seq x y z
N MET A 1 26.82 -7.87 13.02
CA MET A 1 25.85 -7.29 13.98
C MET A 1 24.47 -7.06 13.37
N TYR A 2 24.23 -7.44 12.10
CA TYR A 2 22.91 -7.42 11.47
C TYR A 2 22.28 -8.81 11.34
N ASP A 3 23.07 -9.89 11.43
CA ASP A 3 22.58 -11.27 11.23
C ASP A 3 21.68 -11.80 12.35
N ALA A 4 21.63 -11.11 13.49
CA ALA A 4 20.83 -11.53 14.65
C ALA A 4 19.37 -11.04 14.60
N GLU A 5 19.03 -10.13 13.68
CA GLU A 5 17.67 -9.54 13.60
C GLU A 5 16.70 -10.38 12.75
N PHE A 6 17.18 -11.50 12.16
CA PHE A 6 16.39 -12.39 11.31
C PHE A 6 16.44 -13.86 11.76
N THR A 7 16.77 -14.15 13.02
CA THR A 7 16.75 -15.53 13.54
C THR A 7 15.37 -16.17 13.45
N ASP A 8 14.30 -15.38 13.44
CA ASP A 8 12.92 -15.87 13.26
C ASP A 8 12.67 -16.38 11.83
N ALA A 9 13.43 -15.87 10.84
CA ALA A 9 13.39 -16.37 9.46
C ALA A 9 14.10 -17.72 9.31
N GLN A 10 14.93 -18.12 10.28
CA GLN A 10 15.62 -19.42 10.30
C GLN A 10 14.75 -20.54 10.89
N LEU A 11 13.59 -20.20 11.49
CA LEU A 11 12.54 -21.14 11.89
C LEU A 11 11.56 -21.44 10.73
N LEU A 12 12.00 -21.31 9.49
CA LEU A 12 11.25 -21.64 8.27
C LEU A 12 11.15 -23.17 8.03
N ASP A 13 10.95 -23.95 9.10
CA ASP A 13 10.21 -25.22 8.99
C ASP A 13 8.71 -24.99 9.28
N GLN A 14 8.34 -23.72 9.48
CA GLN A 14 6.98 -23.26 9.68
C GLN A 14 6.20 -23.33 8.37
N ARG A 15 5.55 -24.48 8.16
CA ARG A 15 4.43 -24.76 7.23
C ARG A 15 4.00 -23.54 6.41
N ILE A 16 4.51 -23.42 5.18
CA ILE A 16 4.08 -22.43 4.20
C ILE A 16 2.57 -22.56 4.03
N SER A 17 1.83 -21.48 4.27
CA SER A 17 0.37 -21.48 4.07
C SER A 17 0.03 -21.60 2.58
N VAL A 18 -1.18 -22.03 2.25
CA VAL A 18 -1.67 -21.99 0.87
C VAL A 18 -1.65 -20.55 0.35
N ASP A 19 -2.05 -19.58 1.17
CA ASP A 19 -2.01 -18.15 0.85
C ASP A 19 -0.56 -17.66 0.60
N ASP A 20 0.42 -18.19 1.34
CA ASP A 20 1.84 -17.84 1.15
C ASP A 20 2.38 -18.43 -0.16
N THR A 21 1.98 -19.67 -0.47
CA THR A 21 2.38 -20.35 -1.72
C THR A 21 1.82 -19.61 -2.94
N GLU A 22 0.56 -19.19 -2.89
CA GLU A 22 -0.05 -18.37 -3.95
C GLU A 22 0.65 -17.02 -4.07
N SER A 23 0.99 -16.38 -2.94
CA SER A 23 1.69 -15.10 -2.92
C SER A 23 3.08 -15.19 -3.55
N ILE A 24 3.83 -16.24 -3.23
CA ILE A 24 5.15 -16.52 -3.82
C ILE A 24 5.00 -16.73 -5.33
N ALA A 25 4.04 -17.54 -5.77
CA ALA A 25 3.83 -17.80 -7.19
C ALA A 25 3.49 -16.51 -7.98
N ILE A 26 2.69 -15.60 -7.42
CA ILE A 26 2.38 -14.31 -8.04
C ILE A 26 3.66 -13.47 -8.19
N VAL A 27 4.44 -13.32 -7.11
CA VAL A 27 5.68 -12.52 -7.11
C VAL A 27 6.72 -13.09 -8.07
N GLU A 28 6.96 -14.40 -8.02
CA GLU A 28 7.94 -15.06 -8.88
C GLU A 28 7.58 -14.97 -10.36
N SER A 29 6.32 -15.18 -10.71
CA SER A 29 5.89 -15.19 -12.11
C SER A 29 5.78 -13.80 -12.76
N GLY A 30 5.43 -12.77 -11.98
CA GLY A 30 5.21 -11.43 -12.54
C GLY A 30 6.33 -10.42 -12.29
N THR A 31 7.35 -10.76 -11.49
CA THR A 31 8.47 -9.83 -11.28
C THR A 31 9.30 -9.70 -12.55
N MET A 32 9.46 -8.47 -13.04
CA MET A 32 10.21 -8.18 -14.26
C MET A 32 11.10 -6.95 -14.07
N PHE A 33 12.23 -6.89 -14.79
CA PHE A 33 13.10 -5.72 -14.81
C PHE A 33 12.83 -4.89 -16.07
N VAL A 34 12.35 -3.67 -15.89
CA VAL A 34 11.96 -2.76 -16.99
C VAL A 34 12.63 -1.42 -16.75
N SER A 35 13.31 -0.87 -17.76
CA SER A 35 13.84 0.50 -17.73
C SER A 35 14.60 0.87 -16.45
N GLY A 36 15.45 -0.03 -15.96
CA GLY A 36 16.30 0.22 -14.78
C GLY A 36 15.62 -0.02 -13.42
N HIS A 37 14.39 -0.52 -13.38
CA HIS A 37 13.66 -0.81 -12.13
C HIS A 37 12.99 -2.18 -12.16
N PHE A 38 12.78 -2.76 -10.98
CA PHE A 38 11.96 -3.96 -10.82
C PHE A 38 10.48 -3.57 -10.72
N VAL A 39 9.67 -4.21 -11.56
CA VAL A 39 8.21 -4.22 -11.46
C VAL A 39 7.85 -5.53 -10.79
N VAL A 40 7.30 -5.45 -9.57
CA VAL A 40 6.92 -6.60 -8.75
C VAL A 40 5.39 -6.59 -8.61
N PRO A 41 4.69 -7.68 -8.95
CA PRO A 41 3.25 -7.74 -8.78
C PRO A 41 2.91 -7.84 -7.30
N LEU A 42 1.82 -7.17 -6.89
CA LEU A 42 1.34 -7.27 -5.52
C LEU A 42 0.61 -8.60 -5.33
N PRO A 43 1.00 -9.45 -4.36
CA PRO A 43 0.35 -10.72 -4.10
C PRO A 43 -0.93 -10.50 -3.29
N TRP A 44 -1.92 -9.88 -3.92
CA TRP A 44 -3.24 -9.69 -3.29
C TRP A 44 -4.06 -10.97 -3.40
N LYS A 45 -4.84 -11.24 -2.35
CA LYS A 45 -5.79 -12.35 -2.33
C LYS A 45 -6.70 -12.27 -3.56
N ASN A 46 -6.93 -13.40 -4.23
CA ASN A 46 -7.82 -13.50 -5.38
C ASN A 46 -9.17 -12.85 -5.04
N GLY A 47 -9.45 -11.73 -5.69
CA GLY A 47 -10.53 -10.83 -5.32
C GLY A 47 -9.99 -9.67 -4.46
N VAL A 48 -9.72 -8.55 -5.12
CA VAL A 48 -10.00 -7.26 -4.49
C VAL A 48 -11.41 -7.42 -3.92
N ASN A 49 -11.62 -7.19 -2.63
CA ASN A 49 -12.97 -6.98 -2.09
C ASN A 49 -13.49 -5.65 -2.68
N THR A 50 -13.68 -5.61 -4.00
CA THR A 50 -14.54 -4.69 -4.73
C THR A 50 -16.01 -4.99 -4.42
N GLY A 51 -16.29 -6.16 -3.83
CA GLY A 51 -17.58 -6.52 -3.25
C GLY A 51 -17.87 -5.72 -1.98
N MET A 52 -18.54 -4.58 -2.16
CA MET A 52 -19.32 -3.80 -1.19
C MET A 52 -18.66 -3.42 0.15
N ALA A 53 -18.59 -2.09 0.36
CA ALA A 53 -18.53 -1.41 1.65
C ALA A 53 -17.19 -1.36 2.42
N ASN A 54 -16.05 -1.22 1.73
CA ASN A 54 -14.82 -0.74 2.40
C ASN A 54 -14.87 0.75 2.80
N TYR A 55 -15.88 1.49 2.32
CA TYR A 55 -16.04 2.92 2.56
C TYR A 55 -16.04 3.27 4.06
N ALA A 56 -16.76 2.52 4.88
CA ALA A 56 -16.82 2.77 6.32
C ALA A 56 -15.45 2.64 6.99
N SER A 57 -14.70 1.60 6.62
CA SER A 57 -13.33 1.36 7.11
C SER A 57 -12.35 2.44 6.60
N ALA A 58 -12.45 2.81 5.32
CA ALA A 58 -11.63 3.87 4.73
C ALA A 58 -11.91 5.23 5.39
N LEU A 59 -13.18 5.56 5.62
CA LEU A 59 -13.61 6.79 6.30
C LEU A 59 -13.14 6.81 7.75
N SER A 60 -13.24 5.69 8.47
CA SER A 60 -12.73 5.56 9.84
C SER A 60 -11.21 5.78 9.89
N GLY A 61 -10.47 5.14 8.98
CA GLY A 61 -9.03 5.34 8.82
C GLY A 61 -8.67 6.79 8.55
N MET A 62 -9.38 7.43 7.63
CA MET A 62 -9.20 8.85 7.29
C MET A 62 -9.43 9.76 8.50
N ASN A 63 -10.52 9.57 9.24
CA ASN A 63 -10.85 10.36 10.43
C ASN A 63 -9.81 10.17 11.55
N SER A 64 -9.33 8.94 11.73
CA SER A 64 -8.26 8.64 12.69
C SER A 64 -6.96 9.35 12.31
N LEU A 65 -6.58 9.32 11.03
CA LEU A 65 -5.40 10.01 10.53
C LEU A 65 -5.53 11.53 10.71
N LYS A 66 -6.68 12.10 10.33
CA LYS A 66 -6.97 13.53 10.53
C LYS A 66 -6.77 13.93 11.98
N ARG A 67 -7.36 13.17 12.93
CA ARG A 67 -7.20 13.44 14.37
C ARG A 67 -5.74 13.39 14.82
N ARG A 68 -4.97 12.39 14.37
CA ARG A 68 -3.54 12.27 14.70
C ARG A 68 -2.73 13.46 14.18
N LEU A 69 -2.97 13.85 12.92
CA LEU A 69 -2.29 14.99 12.29
C LEU A 69 -2.69 16.33 12.93
N SER A 70 -3.91 16.47 13.43
CA SER A 70 -4.34 17.66 14.17
C SER A 70 -3.69 17.77 15.56
N ASN A 71 -3.40 16.64 16.20
CA ASN A 71 -2.93 16.61 17.59
C ASN A 71 -1.39 16.58 17.69
N ASP A 72 -0.67 16.14 16.66
CA ASP A 72 0.79 16.03 16.65
C ASP A 72 1.39 16.87 15.51
N GLU A 73 1.95 18.03 15.88
CA GLU A 73 2.58 18.97 14.95
C GLU A 73 3.78 18.37 14.21
N SER A 74 4.59 17.57 14.92
CA SER A 74 5.79 16.95 14.35
C SER A 74 5.42 15.91 13.29
N LEU A 75 4.34 15.17 13.52
CA LEU A 75 3.80 14.20 12.59
C LEU A 75 3.19 14.91 11.38
N ARG A 76 2.45 15.99 11.62
CA ARG A 76 1.87 16.84 10.56
C ARG A 76 2.93 17.37 9.61
N PHE A 77 4.00 17.94 10.16
CA PHE A 77 5.11 18.47 9.36
C PHE A 77 5.76 17.39 8.49
N ARG A 78 6.13 16.25 9.07
CA ARG A 78 6.73 15.12 8.35
C ARG A 78 5.82 14.55 7.27
N TYR A 79 4.52 14.43 7.56
CA TYR A 79 3.53 13.98 6.60
C TYR A 79 3.42 14.93 5.41
N ALA A 80 3.31 16.24 5.65
CA ALA A 80 3.24 17.25 4.60
C ALA A 80 4.49 17.26 3.71
N GLN A 81 5.68 17.19 4.31
CA GLN A 81 6.94 17.11 3.57
C GLN A 81 7.01 15.85 2.69
N THR A 82 6.56 14.71 3.24
CA THR A 82 6.53 13.44 2.50
C THR A 82 5.58 13.53 1.30
N MET A 83 4.35 14.03 1.50
CA MET A 83 3.38 14.20 0.42
C MET A 83 3.88 15.13 -0.68
N LYS A 84 4.55 16.24 -0.31
CA LYS A 84 5.19 17.13 -1.27
C LYS A 84 6.24 16.38 -2.11
N MET A 85 7.14 15.64 -1.47
CA MET A 85 8.18 14.86 -2.17
C MET A 85 7.57 13.79 -3.08
N THR A 86 6.49 13.13 -2.65
CA THR A 86 5.77 12.13 -3.46
C THR A 86 5.20 12.75 -4.74
N MET A 87 4.64 13.96 -4.65
CA MET A 87 4.15 14.70 -5.82
C MET A 87 5.29 15.18 -6.71
N GLU A 88 6.37 15.74 -6.14
CA GLU A 88 7.55 16.20 -6.88
C GLU A 88 8.23 15.06 -7.67
N LYS A 89 8.21 13.85 -7.13
CA LYS A 89 8.72 12.64 -7.81
C LYS A 89 7.75 12.06 -8.84
N GLY A 90 6.55 12.61 -8.97
CA GLY A 90 5.52 12.13 -9.90
C GLY A 90 4.85 10.81 -9.48
N TYR A 91 5.01 10.38 -8.21
CA TYR A 91 4.37 9.17 -7.70
C TYR A 91 2.89 9.38 -7.37
N ALA A 92 2.47 10.63 -7.15
CA ALA A 92 1.09 10.99 -6.94
C ALA A 92 0.78 12.31 -7.67
N VAL A 93 -0.45 12.43 -8.17
CA VAL A 93 -0.96 13.61 -8.86
C VAL A 93 -2.21 14.08 -8.11
N PRO A 94 -2.45 15.40 -7.98
CA PRO A 94 -3.73 15.88 -7.47
C PRO A 94 -4.89 15.30 -8.27
N VAL A 95 -5.93 14.90 -7.57
CA VAL A 95 -7.15 14.37 -8.18
C VAL A 95 -7.79 15.46 -9.03
N HIS A 96 -8.13 15.16 -10.28
CA HIS A 96 -8.82 16.11 -11.16
C HIS A 96 -10.20 16.45 -10.58
N GLU A 97 -10.64 17.70 -10.76
CA GLU A 97 -11.89 18.20 -10.17
C GLU A 97 -13.13 17.40 -10.59
N GLU A 98 -13.10 16.85 -11.80
CA GLU A 98 -14.11 15.96 -12.37
C GLU A 98 -14.27 14.64 -11.58
N GLN A 99 -13.20 14.18 -10.91
CA GLN A 99 -13.19 12.93 -10.13
C GLN A 99 -13.57 13.15 -8.66
N LEU A 100 -13.74 14.40 -8.22
CA LEU A 100 -14.20 14.73 -6.87
C LEU A 100 -15.72 14.58 -6.72
N GLN A 101 -16.43 14.33 -7.83
CA GLN A 101 -17.87 14.12 -7.82
C GLN A 101 -18.23 12.79 -7.16
N CYS A 102 -19.27 12.79 -6.32
CA CYS A 102 -19.74 11.62 -5.57
C CYS A 102 -20.14 10.45 -6.48
N ASP A 103 -20.51 10.75 -7.73
CA ASP A 103 -20.95 9.79 -8.74
C ASP A 103 -19.80 9.28 -9.62
N PHE A 104 -18.55 9.67 -9.31
CA PHE A 104 -17.38 9.17 -10.02
C PHE A 104 -17.10 7.72 -9.61
N HIS A 105 -17.51 6.79 -10.45
CA HIS A 105 -17.12 5.39 -10.36
C HIS A 105 -15.87 5.17 -11.21
N PRO A 106 -14.68 5.10 -10.59
CA PRO A 106 -13.50 4.81 -11.37
C PRO A 106 -13.60 3.39 -11.96
N ARG A 107 -13.22 3.28 -13.23
CA ARG A 107 -13.07 1.98 -13.91
C ARG A 107 -11.70 1.42 -13.56
N TRP A 108 -11.56 0.80 -12.40
CA TRP A 108 -10.45 -0.11 -12.12
C TRP A 108 -10.98 -1.44 -11.59
#